data_AF-A0A1M5X181-F1
#
_entry.id   AF-A0A1M5X181-F1
#
_cell.length_a   1.000
_cell.length_b   1.000
_cell.length_c   1.000
_cell.angle_alpha   90.00
_cell.angle_beta   90.00
_cell.angle_gamma   90.00
#
_symmetry.space_group_name_H-M   'P 1'
#
loop_
_entity.id
_entity.type
_entity.pdbx_description
1 polymer ?
#
loop_
_entity_poly.entity_id
_entity_poly.type
_entity_poly.pdbx_seq_one_letter_code
_entity_poly.pdbx_strand_id
1 'polypeptide(L)'
;MFAFISVYAIMYSNYFYGNWSEGQAENFTDDHKVRHFKEQLFTGYDVAEFENLFEKKEIEHITTTGVDGLIEPLEHRVDFSVSDKDFESISKWYLSVCEKRELLGNTNHLLYICKKA
;
A
#
# COMPACT_ATOMS: atom_id res chain seq x y z
N MET A 1 13.69 0.03 -9.38
CA MET A 1 12.77 0.19 -8.24
C MET A 1 11.69 1.17 -8.63
N PHE A 2 10.44 0.84 -8.31
CA PHE A 2 9.27 1.67 -8.59
C PHE A 2 8.41 1.75 -7.33
N ALA A 3 7.92 2.94 -6.99
CA ALA A 3 7.02 3.14 -5.86
C ALA A 3 5.57 3.21 -6.35
N PHE A 4 4.64 2.71 -5.54
CA PHE A 4 3.21 2.79 -5.81
C PHE A 4 2.40 2.78 -4.51
N ILE A 5 1.12 3.13 -4.62
CA ILE A 5 0.21 3.22 -3.47
C ILE A 5 -0.80 2.08 -3.55
N SER A 6 -1.10 1.42 -2.43
CA SER A 6 -2.19 0.45 -2.34
C SER A 6 -3.54 1.17 -2.34
N VAL A 7 -4.44 0.80 -3.24
CA VAL A 7 -5.82 1.31 -3.20
C VAL A 7 -6.54 0.91 -1.91
N TYR A 8 -6.22 -0.26 -1.35
CA TYR A 8 -6.85 -0.72 -0.11
C TYR A 8 -6.41 0.12 1.08
N ALA A 9 -5.15 0.53 1.11
CA ALA A 9 -4.63 1.37 2.17
C ALA A 9 -5.13 2.83 2.02
N ILE A 10 -5.32 3.34 0.80
CA ILE A 10 -6.07 4.59 0.55
C ILE A 10 -7.47 4.50 1.16
N MET A 11 -8.18 3.38 0.97
CA MET A 11 -9.51 3.18 1.56
C MET A 11 -9.48 3.30 3.09
N TYR A 12 -8.49 2.69 3.74
CA TYR A 12 -8.35 2.76 5.19
C TYR A 12 -7.96 4.15 5.68
N SER A 13 -7.03 4.81 4.98
CA SER A 13 -6.44 6.09 5.42
C SER A 13 -7.34 7.28 5.13
N ASN A 14 -8.16 7.24 4.08
CA ASN A 14 -8.92 8.42 3.63
C ASN A 14 -10.44 8.26 3.79
N TYR A 15 -10.94 7.03 3.91
CA TYR A 15 -12.38 6.76 3.84
C TYR A 15 -12.96 6.03 5.07
N PHE A 16 -12.16 5.78 6.12
CA PHE A 16 -12.65 5.33 7.42
C PHE A 16 -13.18 6.47 8.32
N TYR A 17 -13.52 7.63 7.75
CA TYR A 17 -14.06 8.79 8.47
C TYR A 17 -15.57 8.99 8.26
N GLY A 18 -16.31 7.89 8.02
CA GLY A 18 -17.75 7.93 7.76
C GLY A 18 -18.13 8.20 6.30
N ASN A 19 -17.16 8.22 5.39
CA ASN A 19 -17.28 8.48 3.96
C ASN A 19 -16.91 7.25 3.09
N TRP A 20 -16.98 6.04 3.66
CA TRP A 20 -16.57 4.79 2.99
C TRP A 20 -17.23 4.59 1.61
N SER A 21 -18.55 4.82 1.53
CA SER A 21 -19.30 4.64 0.29
C SER A 21 -18.83 5.56 -0.83
N GLU A 22 -18.37 6.76 -0.49
CA GLU A 22 -17.82 7.72 -1.47
C GLU A 22 -16.49 7.19 -2.01
N GLY A 23 -15.59 6.75 -1.12
CA GLY A 23 -14.31 6.17 -1.52
C GLY A 23 -14.45 4.91 -2.36
N GLN A 24 -15.43 4.06 -2.03
CA GLN A 24 -15.70 2.86 -2.82
C GLN A 24 -16.19 3.22 -4.23
N ALA A 25 -17.13 4.17 -4.35
CA ALA A 25 -17.62 4.63 -5.64
C ALA A 25 -16.55 5.35 -6.48
N GLU A 26 -15.63 6.06 -5.81
CA GLU A 26 -14.52 6.75 -6.44
C GLU A 26 -13.47 5.78 -6.96
N ASN A 27 -12.96 4.88 -6.12
CA ASN A 27 -11.76 4.08 -6.39
C ASN A 27 -12.04 2.74 -7.07
N PHE A 28 -13.30 2.29 -7.11
CA PHE A 28 -13.66 0.99 -7.70
C PHE A 28 -14.79 1.11 -8.72
N THR A 29 -14.80 0.18 -9.68
CA THR A 29 -15.95 -0.09 -10.55
C THR A 29 -16.99 -0.95 -9.81
N ASP A 30 -18.19 -1.09 -10.38
CA ASP A 30 -19.25 -1.93 -9.80
C ASP A 30 -18.83 -3.41 -9.63
N ASP A 31 -17.92 -3.90 -10.49
CA ASP A 31 -17.30 -5.24 -10.38
C ASP A 31 -16.01 -5.26 -9.52
N HIS A 32 -15.80 -4.22 -8.71
CA HIS A 32 -14.69 -4.07 -7.75
C HIS A 32 -13.30 -4.07 -8.37
N LYS A 33 -13.16 -3.68 -9.63
CA LYS A 33 -11.84 -3.39 -10.22
C LYS A 33 -11.38 -2.00 -9.82
N VAL A 34 -10.08 -1.85 -9.65
CA VAL A 34 -9.44 -0.58 -9.30
C VAL A 34 -9.58 0.41 -10.45
N ARG A 35 -9.91 1.65 -10.12
CA ARG A 35 -9.97 2.76 -11.07
C ARG A 35 -8.66 3.53 -11.03
N HIS A 36 -8.14 3.84 -12.22
CA HIS A 36 -6.89 4.60 -12.39
C HIS A 36 -7.16 5.98 -12.95
N PHE A 37 -6.55 7.00 -12.36
CA PHE A 37 -6.74 8.40 -12.72
C PHE A 37 -5.46 8.98 -13.32
N LYS A 38 -5.48 9.33 -14.61
CA LYS A 38 -4.30 9.83 -15.33
C LYS A 38 -3.92 11.25 -14.92
N GLU A 39 -4.88 11.98 -14.40
CA GLU A 39 -4.75 13.37 -13.99
C GLU A 39 -4.18 13.49 -12.57
N GLN A 40 -4.17 12.42 -11.79
CA GLN A 40 -3.59 12.38 -10.46
C GLN A 40 -2.09 12.10 -10.54
N LEU A 41 -1.32 12.71 -9.63
CA LEU A 41 0.12 12.46 -9.52
C LEU A 41 0.42 11.03 -9.05
N PHE A 42 -0.46 10.47 -8.22
CA PHE A 42 -0.45 9.08 -7.78
C PHE A 42 -1.87 8.53 -7.88
N THR A 43 -1.98 7.28 -8.32
CA THR A 43 -3.23 6.52 -8.32
C THR A 43 -3.00 5.21 -7.58
N GLY A 44 -4.04 4.72 -6.89
CA GLY A 44 -3.97 3.48 -6.13
C GLY A 44 -3.97 2.26 -7.04
N TYR A 45 -3.22 1.23 -6.66
CA TYR A 45 -3.20 -0.05 -7.37
C TYR A 45 -3.58 -1.20 -6.45
N ASP A 46 -4.16 -2.24 -7.03
CA ASP A 46 -4.02 -3.58 -6.48
C ASP A 46 -2.57 -4.05 -6.66
N VAL A 47 -2.03 -4.76 -5.67
CA VAL A 47 -0.61 -5.17 -5.68
C VAL A 47 -0.30 -6.09 -6.87
N ALA A 48 -1.17 -7.06 -7.17
CA ALA A 48 -0.97 -7.95 -8.30
C ALA A 48 -1.10 -7.19 -9.63
N GLU A 49 -2.06 -6.27 -9.72
CA GLU A 49 -2.22 -5.43 -10.89
C GLU A 49 -0.95 -4.61 -11.19
N PHE A 50 -0.34 -4.00 -10.17
CA PHE A 50 0.88 -3.23 -10.34
C PHE A 50 2.06 -4.10 -10.80
N GLU A 51 2.24 -5.28 -10.19
CA GLU A 51 3.28 -6.23 -10.57
C GLU A 51 3.11 -6.70 -12.03
N ASN A 52 1.87 -6.91 -12.46
CA ASN A 52 1.56 -7.35 -13.83
C ASN A 52 1.96 -6.32 -14.90
N LEU A 53 2.13 -5.04 -14.55
CA LEU A 53 2.65 -4.01 -15.47
C LEU A 53 4.08 -4.31 -15.97
N PHE A 54 4.78 -5.23 -15.30
CA PHE A 54 6.17 -5.55 -15.56
C PHE A 54 6.40 -6.92 -16.21
N GLU A 55 5.40 -7.80 -16.28
CA GLU A 55 5.54 -9.19 -16.78
C GLU A 55 6.21 -9.30 -18.16
N LYS A 56 5.99 -8.32 -19.04
CA LYS A 56 6.51 -8.31 -20.42
C LYS A 56 7.76 -7.45 -20.60
N LYS A 57 8.36 -6.98 -19.51
CA LYS A 57 9.55 -6.12 -19.53
C LYS A 57 10.80 -6.94 -19.24
N GLU A 58 11.94 -6.54 -19.80
CA GLU A 58 13.25 -7.17 -19.53
C GLU A 58 13.79 -6.76 -18.15
N ILE A 59 13.09 -7.18 -17.10
CA ILE A 59 13.48 -6.96 -15.71
C ILE A 59 13.30 -8.23 -14.89
N GLU A 60 14.15 -8.38 -13.86
CA GLU A 60 14.00 -9.42 -12.85
C GLU A 60 13.37 -8.79 -11.59
N HIS A 61 12.20 -9.29 -11.19
CA HIS A 61 11.57 -8.97 -9.91
C HIS A 61 12.38 -9.58 -8.77
N ILE A 62 12.74 -8.75 -7.79
CA ILE A 62 13.48 -9.19 -6.60
C ILE A 62 12.48 -9.42 -5.45
N THR A 63 11.68 -8.40 -5.13
CA THR A 63 10.63 -8.47 -4.11
C THR A 63 9.68 -7.28 -4.24
N THR A 64 8.51 -7.39 -3.62
CA THR A 64 7.60 -6.27 -3.38
C THR A 64 7.49 -6.10 -1.86
N THR A 65 7.75 -4.90 -1.36
CA THR A 65 7.80 -4.62 0.08
C THR A 65 6.95 -3.41 0.45
N GLY A 66 6.28 -3.48 1.59
CA GLY A 66 5.58 -2.34 2.20
C GLY A 66 6.53 -1.44 2.99
N VAL A 67 6.20 -0.16 3.14
CA VAL A 67 7.07 0.82 3.80
C VAL A 67 6.55 1.30 5.16
N ASP A 68 5.24 1.33 5.35
CA ASP A 68 4.59 2.01 6.48
C ASP A 68 3.46 1.23 7.17
N GLY A 69 2.98 0.15 6.57
CA GLY A 69 1.84 -0.61 7.08
C GLY A 69 0.61 0.28 7.34
N LEU A 70 -0.06 0.02 8.46
CA LEU A 70 -1.28 0.74 8.87
C LEU A 70 -0.99 1.95 9.77
N ILE A 71 0.24 2.48 9.81
CA ILE A 71 0.57 3.55 10.77
C ILE A 71 -0.24 4.82 10.49
N GLU A 72 -0.31 5.28 9.25
CA GLU A 72 -1.07 6.48 8.85
C GLU A 72 -2.55 6.44 9.28
N PRO A 73 -3.35 5.40 8.97
CA PRO A 73 -4.75 5.37 9.45
C PRO A 73 -4.87 5.27 10.97
N LEU A 74 -3.87 4.73 11.66
CA LEU A 74 -3.88 4.54 13.11
C LEU A 74 -3.43 5.79 13.89
N GLU A 75 -2.58 6.65 13.29
CA GLU A 75 -1.95 7.76 14.00
C GLU A 75 -2.96 8.81 14.49
N HIS A 76 -4.15 8.85 13.89
CA HIS A 76 -5.24 9.75 14.26
C HIS A 76 -6.02 9.30 15.49
N ARG A 77 -5.80 8.08 16.00
CA ARG A 77 -6.50 7.63 17.20
C ARG A 77 -6.01 8.38 18.42
N VAL A 78 -6.93 8.72 19.31
CA VAL A 78 -6.63 9.44 20.57
C VAL A 78 -5.69 8.66 21.50
N ASP A 79 -5.65 7.34 21.38
CA ASP A 79 -4.81 6.44 22.15
C ASP A 79 -3.53 6.02 21.41
N PHE A 80 -3.27 6.56 20.22
CA PHE A 80 -2.06 6.24 19.47
C PHE A 80 -0.82 6.80 20.17
N SER A 81 0.06 5.89 20.59
CA SER A 81 1.35 6.24 21.16
C SER A 81 2.33 5.10 20.92
N VAL A 82 3.58 5.44 20.63
CA VAL A 82 4.66 4.48 20.43
C VAL A 82 5.87 5.01 21.20
N SER A 83 6.31 4.28 22.23
CA SER A 83 7.52 4.63 22.96
C SER A 83 8.76 4.29 22.12
N ASP A 84 9.94 4.85 22.43
CA ASP A 84 11.19 4.52 21.72
C ASP A 84 11.49 3.01 21.71
N LYS A 85 11.23 2.34 22.84
CA LYS A 85 11.40 0.89 22.99
C LYS A 85 10.43 0.11 22.09
N ASP A 86 9.18 0.56 22.01
CA ASP A 86 8.18 -0.07 21.15
C ASP A 86 8.46 0.23 19.69
N PHE A 87 8.94 1.43 19.35
CA PHE A 87 9.36 1.79 18.00
C PHE A 87 10.49 0.87 17.50
N GLU A 88 11.50 0.59 18.33
CA GLU A 88 12.57 -0.35 17.96
C GLU A 88 12.01 -1.76 17.72
N SER A 89 11.09 -2.21 18.58
CA SER A 89 10.47 -3.54 18.49
C SER A 89 9.59 -3.66 17.25
N ILE A 90 8.76 -2.65 16.97
CA ILE A 90 7.90 -2.55 15.79
C ILE A 90 8.76 -2.48 14.53
N SER A 91 9.84 -1.69 14.51
CA SER A 91 10.73 -1.58 13.35
C SER A 91 11.35 -2.93 12.98
N LYS A 92 11.88 -3.66 13.97
CA LYS A 92 12.45 -5.00 13.76
C LYS A 92 11.40 -6.00 13.27
N TRP A 93 10.22 -5.99 13.90
CA TRP A 93 9.12 -6.83 13.48
C TRP A 93 8.70 -6.51 12.05
N TYR A 94 8.47 -5.24 11.73
CA TYR A 94 8.02 -4.76 10.43
C TYR A 94 9.00 -5.17 9.33
N LEU A 95 10.31 -4.94 9.53
CA LEU A 95 11.34 -5.37 8.59
C LEU A 95 11.40 -6.90 8.39
N SER A 96 10.94 -7.69 9.36
CA SER A 96 10.87 -9.16 9.23
C SER A 96 9.63 -9.64 8.46
N VAL A 97 8.63 -8.76 8.24
CA VAL A 97 7.34 -9.11 7.65
C VAL A 97 6.93 -8.23 6.47
N CYS A 98 7.66 -7.16 6.15
CA CYS A 98 7.27 -6.16 5.15
C CYS A 98 7.15 -6.71 3.73
N GLU A 99 7.71 -7.89 3.46
CA GLU A 99 7.60 -8.60 2.16
C GLU A 99 6.49 -9.66 2.15
N LYS A 100 5.79 -9.89 3.28
CA LYS A 100 4.71 -10.87 3.36
C LYS A 100 3.54 -10.47 2.46
N ARG A 101 3.22 -11.33 1.50
CA ARG A 101 2.17 -11.08 0.49
C ARG A 101 0.84 -10.68 1.11
N GLU A 102 0.44 -11.36 2.18
CA GLU A 102 -0.81 -11.13 2.90
C GLU A 102 -0.89 -9.77 3.60
N LEU A 103 0.26 -9.10 3.82
CA LEU A 103 0.33 -7.79 4.49
C LEU A 103 0.48 -6.62 3.50
N LEU A 104 0.90 -6.88 2.26
CA LEU A 104 1.17 -5.82 1.27
C LEU A 104 -0.05 -4.94 0.97
N GLY A 105 -1.27 -5.49 1.00
CA GLY A 105 -2.48 -4.68 0.77
C GLY A 105 -2.70 -3.60 1.83
N ASN A 106 -2.18 -3.79 3.05
CA ASN A 106 -2.44 -2.93 4.21
C ASN A 106 -1.43 -1.79 4.38
N THR A 107 -0.42 -1.69 3.52
CA THR A 107 0.58 -0.60 3.56
C THR A 107 0.16 0.48 2.56
N ASN A 108 0.31 1.75 2.93
CA ASN A 108 0.01 2.84 2.00
C ASN A 108 1.03 2.86 0.88
N HIS A 109 2.31 2.90 1.21
CA HIS A 109 3.39 2.97 0.22
C HIS A 109 4.09 1.64 0.04
N LEU A 110 4.21 1.21 -1.22
CA LEU A 110 4.91 -0.01 -1.62
C LEU A 110 6.08 0.29 -2.54
N LEU A 111 7.09 -0.57 -2.47
CA LEU A 111 8.22 -0.60 -3.37
C LEU A 111 8.23 -1.92 -4.14
N TYR A 112 8.13 -1.82 -5.46
CA TYR A 112 8.46 -2.90 -6.38
C TYR A 112 9.97 -2.84 -6.67
N ILE A 113 10.72 -3.79 -6.12
CA ILE A 113 12.17 -3.88 -6.24
C ILE A 113 12.50 -4.85 -7.37
N CYS A 114 13.26 -4.35 -8.33
CA CYS A 114 13.66 -5.09 -9.51
C CYS A 114 15.01 -4.60 -10.02
N LYS A 115 15.69 -5.43 -10.80
CA LYS A 115 16.90 -5.08 -11.55
C LYS A 115 16.68 -5.31 -13.03
N LYS A 116 17.48 -4.65 -13.86
CA LYS A 116 17.52 -4.94 -15.29
C LYS A 116 18.00 -6.38 -15.48
N ALA A 117 17.32 -7.14 -16.36
CA ALA A 117 17.73 -8.49 -16.73
C ALA A 117 19.07 -8.50 -17.47
#